data_AF-A0A258GA32-F1
#
_entry.id   AF-A0A258GA32-F1
#
_cell.length_a   1.000
_cell.length_b   1.000
_cell.length_c   1.000
_cell.angle_alpha   90.00
_cell.angle_beta   90.00
_cell.angle_gamma   90.00
#
_symmetry.space_group_name_H-M   'P 1'
#
loop_
_entity.id
_entity.type
_entity.pdbx_description
1 polymer ?
#
loop_
_entity_poly.entity_id
_entity_poly.type
_entity_poly.pdbx_seq_one_letter_code
_entity_poly.pdbx_strand_id
1 'polypeptide(L)' 'MKHILLSAALVVTAAGAAVAMTQPTSFTGPDRAYAERLVPNANFDNLTTAQVNAIEGILYSGDSNRAGQIRAILN' A
#
# COMPACT_ATOMS: atom_id res chain seq x y z
N MET A 1 -10.05 -13.66 33.26
CA MET A 1 -10.54 -13.55 31.87
C MET A 1 -9.34 -13.30 30.98
N LYS A 2 -9.31 -13.95 29.81
CA LYS A 2 -8.10 -14.21 29.01
C LYS A 2 -7.99 -13.10 27.97
N HIS A 3 -7.04 -12.18 28.14
CA HIS A 3 -6.72 -11.22 27.09
C HIS A 3 -5.37 -11.62 26.49
N ILE A 4 -5.44 -12.49 25.50
CA ILE A 4 -4.31 -12.90 24.66
C ILE A 4 -4.00 -11.71 23.77
N LEU A 5 -3.09 -10.85 24.20
CA LEU A 5 -2.49 -9.83 23.34
C LEU A 5 -1.67 -10.58 22.28
N LEU A 6 -2.14 -10.54 21.04
CA LEU A 6 -1.49 -11.13 19.88
C LEU A 6 -0.11 -10.50 19.68
N SER A 7 0.93 -11.28 19.99
CA SER A 7 2.32 -11.03 19.63
C SER A 7 2.52 -11.20 18.12
N ALA A 8 2.34 -10.15 17.33
CA ALA A 8 2.76 -10.13 15.94
C ALA A 8 4.24 -9.68 15.86
N ALA A 9 5.15 -10.62 16.11
CA ALA A 9 6.58 -10.43 15.88
C ALA A 9 6.85 -10.40 14.36
N LEU A 10 6.86 -9.21 13.76
CA LEU A 10 7.24 -9.02 12.36
C LEU A 10 8.78 -9.01 12.24
N VAL A 11 9.39 -10.19 12.27
CA VAL A 11 10.80 -10.36 11.88
C VAL A 11 10.85 -10.53 10.37
N VAL A 12 11.08 -9.45 9.63
CA VAL A 12 11.43 -9.52 8.21
C VAL A 12 12.94 -9.36 8.09
N THR A 13 13.66 -10.48 8.19
CA THR A 13 15.02 -10.59 7.67
C THR A 13 14.93 -10.91 6.18
N ALA A 14 14.99 -9.89 5.33
CA ALA A 14 15.23 -10.06 3.90
C ALA A 14 16.61 -9.50 3.55
N ALA A 15 17.65 -10.31 3.81
CA ALA A 15 18.94 -10.15 3.17
C ALA A 15 18.87 -10.77 1.77
N GLY A 16 19.04 -9.96 0.73
CA GLY A 16 19.04 -10.43 -0.66
C GLY A 16 19.10 -9.25 -1.62
N ALA A 17 20.32 -8.93 -2.02
CA ALA A 17 20.67 -7.83 -2.91
C ALA A 17 19.98 -7.90 -4.29
N ALA A 18 19.89 -6.72 -4.92
CA ALA A 18 19.79 -6.52 -6.38
C ALA A 18 18.48 -6.95 -7.06
N VAL A 19 17.41 -6.18 -6.85
CA VAL A 19 16.41 -5.93 -7.90
C VAL A 19 16.14 -4.42 -8.02
N ALA A 20 17.14 -3.67 -8.50
CA ALA A 20 16.92 -2.32 -9.04
C ALA A 20 16.28 -2.40 -10.44
N MET A 21 15.24 -3.24 -10.60
CA MET A 21 14.45 -3.33 -11.82
C MET A 21 13.33 -2.32 -11.70
N THR A 22 13.56 -1.13 -12.26
CA THR A 22 12.57 -0.12 -12.71
C THR A 22 11.11 -0.42 -12.33
N GLN A 23 10.78 -0.37 -11.04
CA GLN A 23 9.40 -0.25 -10.64
C GLN A 23 9.01 1.21 -10.83
N PRO A 24 7.86 1.50 -11.46
CA PRO A 24 7.41 2.86 -11.62
C PRO A 24 7.39 3.52 -10.23
N THR A 25 8.24 4.53 -10.05
CA THR A 25 8.31 5.34 -8.82
C THR A 25 7.10 6.27 -8.68
N SER A 26 6.19 6.22 -9.64
CA SER A 26 5.04 7.08 -9.76
C SER A 26 3.80 6.24 -10.04
N PHE A 27 2.78 6.47 -9.24
CA PHE A 27 1.42 6.00 -9.48
C PHE A 27 1.00 6.36 -10.92
N THR A 28 0.62 5.38 -11.74
CA THR A 28 0.23 5.68 -13.13
C THR A 28 -1.05 6.52 -13.15
N GLY A 29 -1.19 7.41 -14.14
CA GLY A 29 -2.31 8.38 -14.22
C GLY A 29 -3.73 7.82 -14.01
N PRO A 30 -4.12 6.70 -14.65
CA PRO A 30 -5.45 6.13 -14.45
C PRO A 30 -5.63 5.56 -13.04
N ASP A 31 -4.64 4.83 -12.51
CA ASP A 31 -4.73 4.27 -11.15
C ASP A 31 -4.85 5.38 -10.10
N ARG A 32 -4.14 6.50 -10.31
CA ARG A 32 -4.19 7.67 -9.42
C ARG A 32 -5.59 8.25 -9.37
N ALA A 33 -6.22 8.43 -10.53
CA ALA A 33 -7.59 8.92 -10.60
C ALA A 33 -8.60 7.98 -9.90
N TYR A 34 -8.38 6.66 -9.97
CA TYR A 34 -9.19 5.69 -9.23
C TYR A 34 -8.94 5.73 -7.71
N ALA A 35 -7.68 5.83 -7.30
CA ALA A 35 -7.32 5.95 -5.88
C ALA A 35 -7.84 7.25 -5.26
N GLU A 36 -7.74 8.38 -5.97
CA GLU A 36 -8.30 9.68 -5.56
C GLU A 36 -9.82 9.66 -5.44
N ARG A 37 -10.52 8.89 -6.31
CA ARG A 37 -11.98 8.68 -6.17
C ARG A 37 -12.35 7.87 -4.94
N LEU A 38 -11.54 6.86 -4.58
CA LEU A 38 -11.76 6.04 -3.40
C LEU A 38 -11.41 6.78 -2.11
N VAL A 39 -10.34 7.57 -2.14
CA VAL A 39 -9.83 8.35 -1.01
C VAL A 39 -9.64 9.80 -1.44
N PRO A 40 -10.71 10.61 -1.45
CA PRO A 40 -10.59 12.01 -1.77
C PRO A 40 -9.75 12.74 -0.71
N ASN A 41 -8.93 13.70 -1.17
CA ASN A 41 -7.96 14.45 -0.36
C ASN A 41 -6.76 13.64 0.16
N ALA A 42 -6.52 12.43 -0.36
CA ALA A 42 -5.27 11.72 -0.11
C ALA A 42 -4.10 12.33 -0.90
N ASN A 43 -2.90 12.29 -0.31
CA ASN A 43 -1.68 12.72 -0.97
C ASN A 43 -0.99 11.51 -1.62
N PHE A 44 -0.97 11.49 -2.96
CA PHE A 44 -0.30 10.44 -3.75
C PHE A 44 1.01 10.92 -4.39
N ASP A 45 1.45 12.15 -4.12
CA ASP A 45 2.57 12.79 -4.83
C ASP A 45 3.95 12.36 -4.33
N ASN A 46 4.06 11.77 -3.13
CA ASN A 46 5.34 11.34 -2.54
C ASN A 46 5.28 9.91 -2.01
N LEU A 47 4.66 9.01 -2.77
CA LEU A 47 4.60 7.60 -2.39
C LEU A 47 5.91 6.89 -2.69
N THR A 48 6.35 6.08 -1.74
CA THR A 48 7.42 5.11 -1.99
C THR A 48 6.92 4.04 -2.95
N THR A 49 7.83 3.44 -3.71
CA THR A 49 7.51 2.33 -4.62
C THR A 49 6.73 1.19 -3.93
N ALA A 50 7.04 0.90 -2.65
CA ALA A 50 6.31 -0.08 -1.86
C ALA A 50 4.85 0.33 -1.62
N GLN A 51 4.59 1.59 -1.31
CA GLN A 51 3.23 2.11 -1.13
C GLN A 51 2.45 2.12 -2.45
N VAL A 52 3.12 2.45 -3.57
CA VAL A 52 2.51 2.39 -4.91
C VAL A 52 2.01 0.97 -5.20
N ASN A 53 2.88 -0.04 -5.09
CA ASN A 53 2.51 -1.43 -5.35
C ASN A 53 1.41 -1.93 -4.40
N ALA A 54 1.43 -1.51 -3.14
CA ALA A 54 0.44 -1.92 -2.17
C ALA A 54 -0.95 -1.34 -2.50
N ILE A 55 -1.03 -0.05 -2.85
CA ILE A 55 -2.28 0.60 -3.26
C ILE A 55 -2.77 -0.01 -4.59
N GLU A 56 -1.88 -0.26 -5.55
CA GLU A 56 -2.22 -0.93 -6.81
C GLU A 56 -2.80 -2.33 -6.57
N GLY A 57 -2.17 -3.13 -5.70
CA GLY A 57 -2.70 -4.42 -5.26
C GLY A 57 -4.10 -4.32 -4.65
N ILE A 58 -4.38 -3.26 -3.90
CA ILE A 58 -5.72 -3.01 -3.33
C ILE A 58 -6.72 -2.59 -4.41
N LEU A 59 -6.32 -1.76 -5.38
CA LEU A 59 -7.17 -1.32 -6.49
C LEU A 59 -7.60 -2.47 -7.39
N TYR A 60 -6.79 -3.52 -7.50
CA TYR A 60 -7.12 -4.74 -8.25
C TYR A 60 -7.71 -5.86 -7.37
N SER A 61 -7.59 -5.77 -6.04
CA SER A 61 -8.16 -6.74 -5.09
C SER A 61 -9.68 -6.60 -4.98
N GLY A 62 -10.47 -7.67 -5.09
CA GLY A 62 -11.94 -7.64 -5.01
C GLY A 62 -12.56 -7.23 -3.66
N ASP A 63 -11.78 -6.59 -2.78
CA ASP A 63 -12.18 -6.16 -1.45
C ASP A 63 -13.14 -4.95 -1.50
N SER A 64 -14.09 -4.91 -0.57
CA SER A 64 -15.04 -3.79 -0.44
C SER A 64 -14.46 -2.63 0.37
N ASN A 65 -13.43 -2.88 1.20
CA ASN A 65 -12.83 -1.87 2.07
C ASN A 65 -11.53 -1.27 1.49
N ARG A 66 -11.44 -1.14 0.18
CA ARG A 66 -10.26 -0.58 -0.52
C ARG A 66 -9.86 0.79 0.02
N ALA A 67 -10.83 1.68 0.21
CA ALA A 67 -10.57 3.04 0.70
C ALA A 67 -9.90 3.03 2.08
N GLY A 68 -10.34 2.18 3.01
CA GLY A 68 -9.74 2.07 4.34
C GLY A 68 -8.31 1.53 4.29
N GLN A 69 -8.03 0.56 3.43
CA GLN A 69 -6.70 -0.02 3.27
C GLN A 69 -5.72 0.97 2.62
N ILE A 70 -6.16 1.72 1.60
CA ILE A 70 -5.36 2.78 0.98
C ILE A 70 -5.03 3.85 2.03
N ARG A 71 -6.00 4.28 2.85
CA ARG A 71 -5.74 5.24 3.93
C ARG A 71 -4.73 4.74 4.96
N ALA A 72 -4.72 3.43 5.27
CA ALA A 72 -3.76 2.85 6.20
C ALA A 72 -2.32 2.83 5.65
N ILE A 73 -2.14 2.89 4.32
CA ILE A 73 -0.82 2.99 3.67
C ILE A 73 -0.32 4.44 3.64
N LEU A 74 -1.24 5.40 3.65
CA LEU A 74 -0.97 6.84 3.57
C LEU A 74 -0.74 7.51 4.93
N ASN A 75 -1.15 6.87 6.04
CA ASN A 75 -1.03 7.35 7.42
C ASN A 75 0.16 6.70 8.11
#